data_AF-A0A368QVZ9-F1
#
_entry.id   AF-A0A368QVZ9-F1
#
_cell.length_a   1.000
_cell.length_b   1.000
_cell.length_c   1.000
_cell.angle_alpha   90.00
_cell.angle_beta   90.00
_cell.angle_gamma   90.00
#
_symmetry.space_group_name_H-M   'P 1'
#
loop_
_entity.id
_entity.type
_entity.pdbx_description
1 polymer ?
#
loop_
_entity_poly.entity_id
_entity_poly.type
_entity_poly.pdbx_seq_one_letter_code
_entity_poly.pdbx_strand_id
1 'polypeptide(L)'
;MVAAARASEVKAEGFLRGACAALAAASALLVGLSTQTETVLLVRKKATVRDVQALWVLAMAAAVAAGYHLLQLLRCFYLGRVGGVNPCRRSSRALAWICLLLDKACAYTTFATTVAAAQACVIALDGAHALQWTKLCNIYTRFCEQIAGSLVLGILAAAGTAVLSAVSARNVVRLYPAPPPPYAAH
;
A
#
# COMPACT_ATOMS: atom_id res chain seq x y z
N MET A 1 23.80 14.72 -19.36
CA MET A 1 23.04 13.44 -19.45
C MET A 1 22.63 12.89 -18.08
N VAL A 2 23.54 12.69 -17.12
CA VAL A 2 23.22 12.12 -15.79
C VAL A 2 22.17 12.92 -14.99
N ALA A 3 22.19 14.25 -15.06
CA ALA A 3 21.22 15.10 -14.35
C ALA A 3 19.79 14.98 -14.92
N ALA A 4 19.65 14.84 -16.25
CA ALA A 4 18.36 14.67 -16.92
C ALA A 4 17.73 13.29 -16.62
N ALA A 5 18.55 12.23 -16.65
CA ALA A 5 18.11 10.89 -16.26
C ALA A 5 17.63 10.84 -14.79
N ARG A 6 18.32 11.53 -13.88
CA ARG A 6 17.89 11.63 -12.47
C ARG A 6 16.61 12.44 -12.29
N ALA A 7 16.37 13.46 -13.11
CA ALA A 7 15.11 14.20 -13.07
C ALA A 7 13.92 13.33 -13.51
N SER A 8 14.10 12.49 -14.53
CA SER A 8 13.07 11.52 -14.95
C SER A 8 12.81 10.44 -13.90
N GLU A 9 13.84 9.95 -13.21
CA GLU A 9 13.68 8.96 -12.13
C GLU A 9 12.87 9.53 -10.96
N VAL A 10 13.11 10.77 -10.56
CA VAL A 10 12.35 11.44 -9.48
C VAL A 10 10.89 11.66 -9.88
N LYS A 11 10.65 12.05 -11.14
CA LYS A 11 9.27 12.21 -11.66
C LYS A 11 8.53 10.87 -11.68
N ALA A 12 9.20 9.79 -12.08
CA ALA A 12 8.65 8.44 -12.07
C ALA A 12 8.37 7.94 -10.64
N GLU A 13 9.29 8.16 -9.70
CA GLU A 13 9.09 7.83 -8.27
C GLU A 13 7.89 8.58 -7.68
N GLY A 14 7.76 9.88 -7.98
CA GLY A 14 6.62 10.70 -7.57
C GLY A 14 5.30 10.18 -8.14
N PHE A 15 5.26 9.86 -9.44
CA PHE A 15 4.09 9.27 -10.07
C PHE A 15 3.71 7.93 -9.45
N LEU A 16 4.70 7.06 -9.21
CA LEU A 16 4.48 5.77 -8.57
C LEU A 16 3.96 5.90 -7.14
N ARG A 17 4.48 6.84 -6.33
CA ARG A 17 3.94 7.14 -4.99
C ARG A 17 2.51 7.64 -5.05
N GLY A 18 2.20 8.53 -6.00
CA GLY A 18 0.84 9.01 -6.22
C GLY A 18 -0.12 7.89 -6.61
N ALA A 19 0.29 7.01 -7.53
CA ALA A 19 -0.48 5.84 -7.92
C ALA A 19 -0.70 4.88 -6.75
N CYS A 20 0.34 4.55 -5.97
CA CYS A 20 0.21 3.70 -4.80
C CYS A 20 -0.74 4.30 -3.74
N ALA A 21 -0.64 5.61 -3.50
CA ALA A 21 -1.54 6.31 -2.58
C ALA A 21 -3.00 6.25 -3.06
N ALA A 22 -3.24 6.48 -4.36
CA ALA A 22 -4.57 6.43 -4.95
C ALA A 22 -5.16 5.00 -4.90
N LEU A 23 -4.37 3.99 -5.26
CA LEU A 23 -4.78 2.57 -5.20
C LEU A 23 -5.10 2.15 -3.76
N ALA A 24 -4.24 2.48 -2.80
CA ALA A 24 -4.44 2.15 -1.39
C ALA A 24 -5.64 2.91 -0.80
N ALA A 25 -5.83 4.18 -1.15
CA ALA A 25 -7.01 4.95 -0.74
C ALA A 25 -8.30 4.38 -1.37
N ALA A 26 -8.28 4.02 -2.65
CA ALA A 26 -9.42 3.39 -3.32
C ALA A 26 -9.75 2.04 -2.69
N SER A 27 -8.74 1.21 -2.37
CA SER A 27 -8.92 -0.04 -1.62
C SER A 27 -9.56 0.21 -0.26
N ALA A 28 -9.05 1.16 0.53
CA ALA A 28 -9.59 1.50 1.83
C ALA A 28 -11.03 2.05 1.74
N LEU A 29 -11.31 2.88 0.73
CA LEU A 29 -12.65 3.42 0.48
C LEU A 29 -13.61 2.35 0.00
N LEU A 30 -13.21 1.41 -0.87
CA LEU A 30 -14.08 0.31 -1.29
C LEU A 30 -14.42 -0.59 -0.10
N VAL A 31 -13.47 -0.93 0.76
CA VAL A 31 -13.75 -1.68 1.99
C VAL A 31 -14.60 -0.84 2.96
N GLY A 32 -14.30 0.44 3.15
CA GLY A 32 -15.02 1.33 4.05
C GLY A 32 -16.45 1.64 3.59
N LEU A 33 -16.66 1.91 2.30
CA LEU A 33 -17.96 2.18 1.69
C LEU A 33 -18.76 0.90 1.45
N SER A 34 -18.13 -0.28 1.43
CA SER A 34 -18.83 -1.56 1.44
C SER A 34 -19.54 -1.83 2.78
N THR A 35 -19.47 -0.91 3.75
CA THR A 35 -20.31 -0.93 4.95
C THR A 35 -21.76 -0.56 4.62
N GLN A 36 -22.49 -1.50 4.00
CA GLN A 36 -23.94 -1.45 4.03
C GLN A 36 -24.44 -1.94 5.40
N THR A 37 -24.90 -1.02 6.23
CA THR A 37 -26.00 -1.28 7.16
C THR A 37 -27.26 -1.51 6.33
N GLU A 38 -27.58 -2.76 6.00
CA GLU A 38 -28.91 -3.15 5.51
C GLU A 38 -29.42 -4.30 6.38
N THR A 39 -30.43 -3.98 7.20
CA THR A 39 -31.23 -4.92 7.97
C THR A 39 -32.13 -5.71 7.03
N VAL A 40 -31.75 -6.93 6.66
CA VAL A 40 -32.63 -7.77 5.82
C VAL A 40 -32.89 -9.10 6.52
N LEU A 41 -34.15 -9.24 6.96
CA LEU A 41 -34.85 -10.40 7.52
C LEU A 41 -34.64 -10.72 9.02
N LEU A 42 -35.36 -9.96 9.86
CA LEU A 42 -36.13 -10.39 11.05
C LEU A 42 -35.46 -11.23 12.16
N VAL A 43 -34.16 -11.48 12.05
CA VAL A 43 -33.29 -11.93 13.13
C VAL A 43 -32.15 -10.92 13.15
N ARG A 44 -32.00 -10.22 14.28
CA ARG A 44 -30.89 -9.33 14.56
C ARG A 44 -29.59 -10.14 14.73
N LYS A 45 -29.16 -10.87 13.70
CA LYS A 45 -27.79 -11.33 13.60
C LYS A 45 -26.96 -10.15 13.14
N LYS A 46 -26.52 -9.40 14.15
CA LYS A 46 -25.46 -8.42 14.06
C LYS A 46 -24.19 -9.16 13.64
N ALA A 47 -24.02 -9.44 12.33
CA ALA A 47 -22.71 -9.64 11.75
C ALA A 47 -22.02 -8.27 11.82
N THR A 48 -21.63 -7.94 13.05
CA THR A 48 -20.89 -6.75 13.40
C THR A 48 -19.62 -6.80 12.56
N VAL A 49 -19.08 -5.63 12.23
CA VAL A 49 -17.75 -5.38 11.65
C VAL A 49 -16.59 -5.97 12.51
N ARG A 50 -16.89 -6.94 13.38
CA ARG A 50 -15.98 -7.81 14.11
C ARG A 50 -15.78 -9.21 13.50
N ASP A 51 -16.64 -9.70 12.59
CA ASP A 51 -16.53 -11.07 12.02
C ASP A 51 -15.60 -11.22 10.81
N VAL A 52 -15.05 -10.11 10.30
CA VAL A 52 -13.91 -10.16 9.38
C VAL A 52 -12.88 -9.12 9.82
N GLN A 53 -12.29 -9.34 11.00
CA GLN A 53 -11.15 -8.56 11.50
C GLN A 53 -10.11 -8.31 10.41
N ALA A 54 -9.91 -9.28 9.51
CA ALA A 54 -9.03 -9.17 8.36
C ALA A 54 -9.37 -8.01 7.41
N LEU A 55 -10.66 -7.75 7.11
CA LEU A 55 -11.08 -6.64 6.23
C LEU A 55 -10.90 -5.28 6.93
N TRP A 56 -11.19 -5.20 8.22
CA TRP A 56 -10.95 -3.97 8.98
C TRP A 56 -9.46 -3.64 9.06
N VAL A 57 -8.63 -4.65 9.35
CA VAL A 57 -7.17 -4.52 9.38
C VAL A 57 -6.63 -4.15 7.99
N LEU A 58 -7.16 -4.73 6.91
CA LEU A 58 -6.83 -4.33 5.54
C LEU A 58 -7.16 -2.85 5.27
N ALA A 59 -8.36 -2.39 5.63
CA ALA A 59 -8.76 -1.00 5.42
C ALA A 59 -7.85 -0.02 6.17
N MET A 60 -7.53 -0.32 7.44
CA MET A 60 -6.63 0.49 8.24
C MET A 60 -5.21 0.49 7.68
N ALA A 61 -4.68 -0.67 7.29
CA ALA A 61 -3.34 -0.77 6.69
C ALA A 61 -3.26 0.00 5.37
N ALA A 62 -4.27 -0.12 4.51
CA ALA A 62 -4.36 0.60 3.25
C ALA A 62 -4.47 2.12 3.46
N ALA A 63 -5.25 2.57 4.45
CA ALA A 63 -5.36 3.99 4.79
C ALA A 63 -4.02 4.58 5.30
N VAL A 64 -3.33 3.85 6.18
CA VAL A 64 -2.01 4.24 6.69
C VAL A 64 -0.97 4.31 5.57
N ALA A 65 -0.94 3.29 4.69
CA ALA A 65 -0.04 3.27 3.54
C ALA A 65 -0.34 4.42 2.57
N ALA A 66 -1.62 4.71 2.29
CA ALA A 66 -2.02 5.83 1.46
C ALA A 66 -1.58 7.17 2.05
N GLY A 67 -1.80 7.37 3.36
CA GLY A 67 -1.38 8.57 4.08
C GLY A 67 0.15 8.77 4.04
N TYR A 68 0.91 7.69 4.23
CA TYR A 68 2.37 7.73 4.13
C TYR A 68 2.84 8.14 2.73
N HIS A 69 2.35 7.48 1.68
CA HIS A 69 2.76 7.79 0.30
C HIS A 69 2.33 9.18 -0.13
N LEU A 70 1.16 9.64 0.32
CA LEU A 70 0.69 11.01 0.10
C LEU A 70 1.57 12.03 0.82
N LEU A 71 1.90 11.81 2.09
CA LEU A 71 2.76 12.70 2.86
C LEU A 71 4.17 12.80 2.26
N GLN A 72 4.71 11.68 1.79
CA GLN A 72 6.02 11.62 1.13
C GLN A 72 5.99 12.33 -0.24
N LEU A 73 4.89 12.19 -1.00
CA LEU A 73 4.67 12.92 -2.25
C LEU A 73 4.59 14.43 -2.00
N LEU A 74 3.79 14.84 -1.02
CA LEU A 74 3.66 16.24 -0.60
C LEU A 74 5.01 16.81 -0.16
N ARG A 75 5.77 16.08 0.67
CA ARG A 75 7.11 16.48 1.09
C ARG A 75 8.03 16.74 -0.10
N CYS A 76 8.06 15.86 -1.10
CA CYS A 76 8.91 16.06 -2.27
C CYS A 76 8.40 17.13 -3.25
N PHE A 77 7.09 17.38 -3.31
CA PHE A 77 6.49 18.40 -4.18
C PHE A 77 6.51 19.82 -3.58
N TYR A 78 6.14 19.97 -2.30
CA TYR A 78 6.06 21.27 -1.61
C TYR A 78 7.44 21.84 -1.32
N LEU A 79 8.32 21.08 -0.68
CA LEU A 79 9.67 21.56 -0.36
C LEU A 79 10.54 21.70 -1.61
N GLY A 80 10.30 20.88 -2.64
CA GLY A 80 10.95 21.01 -3.95
C GLY A 80 10.59 22.31 -4.68
N ARG A 81 9.35 22.81 -4.54
CA ARG A 81 8.92 24.10 -5.10
C ARG A 81 9.37 25.30 -4.30
N VAL A 82 9.28 25.24 -2.96
CA VAL A 82 9.52 26.42 -2.10
C VAL A 82 11.02 26.67 -1.89
N GLY A 83 11.84 25.62 -1.83
CA GLY A 83 13.27 25.76 -1.51
C GLY A 83 14.23 25.68 -2.71
N GLY A 84 13.74 25.47 -3.95
CA GLY A 84 14.59 25.21 -5.11
C GLY A 84 15.47 23.94 -5.02
N VAL A 85 15.36 23.19 -3.92
CA VAL A 85 16.16 22.01 -3.58
C VAL A 85 15.20 20.86 -3.32
N ASN A 86 15.25 19.82 -4.16
CA ASN A 86 14.45 18.60 -3.96
C ASN A 86 14.91 17.86 -2.68
N PRO A 87 14.09 17.74 -1.62
CA PRO A 87 14.48 17.03 -0.39
C PRO A 87 14.67 15.53 -0.63
N CYS A 88 13.96 14.97 -1.61
CA CYS A 88 14.20 13.64 -2.14
C CYS A 88 15.67 13.46 -2.62
N ARG A 89 16.34 14.53 -3.06
CA ARG A 89 17.73 14.53 -3.56
C ARG A 89 18.78 14.79 -2.47
N ARG A 90 18.42 15.46 -1.38
CA ARG A 90 19.30 15.74 -0.23
C ARG A 90 18.77 15.04 1.02
N SER A 91 18.59 13.73 0.91
CA SER A 91 18.25 12.91 2.06
C SER A 91 19.49 12.72 2.93
N SER A 92 19.41 13.04 4.22
CA SER A 92 20.44 12.60 5.16
C SER A 92 20.47 11.07 5.17
N ARG A 93 21.63 10.46 5.48
CA ARG A 93 21.75 8.98 5.51
C ARG A 93 20.65 8.37 6.39
N ALA A 94 20.41 8.96 7.56
CA ALA A 94 19.35 8.54 8.47
C ALA A 94 17.96 8.60 7.82
N LEU A 95 17.63 9.69 7.12
CA LEU A 95 16.34 9.84 6.45
C LEU A 95 16.17 8.81 5.30
N ALA A 96 17.23 8.51 4.55
CA ALA A 96 17.17 7.49 3.51
C ALA A 96 16.89 6.09 4.07
N TRP A 97 17.51 5.74 5.20
CA TRP A 97 17.21 4.50 5.92
C TRP A 97 15.78 4.47 6.48
N ILE A 98 15.30 5.58 7.06
CA ILE A 98 13.93 5.69 7.55
C ILE A 98 12.94 5.49 6.39
N CYS A 99 13.12 6.18 5.26
CA CYS A 99 12.27 5.99 4.08
C CYS A 99 12.28 4.54 3.59
N LEU A 100 13.46 3.90 3.52
CA LEU A 100 13.56 2.50 3.15
C LEU A 100 12.77 1.59 4.09
N LEU A 101 12.90 1.78 5.41
CA LEU A 101 12.18 0.99 6.40
C LEU A 101 10.67 1.19 6.31
N LEU A 102 10.21 2.43 6.12
CA LEU A 102 8.77 2.71 5.95
C LEU A 102 8.23 2.15 4.64
N ASP A 103 8.96 2.30 3.52
CA ASP A 103 8.57 1.74 2.22
C ASP A 103 8.48 0.20 2.29
N LYS A 104 9.44 -0.45 2.97
CA LYS A 104 9.41 -1.90 3.26
C LYS A 104 8.21 -2.26 4.13
N ALA A 105 7.99 -1.54 5.23
CA ALA A 105 6.89 -1.82 6.15
C ALA A 105 5.55 -1.72 5.42
N CYS A 106 5.32 -0.68 4.61
CA CYS A 106 4.10 -0.53 3.82
C CYS A 106 3.92 -1.69 2.83
N ALA A 107 4.97 -2.11 2.14
CA ALA A 107 4.89 -3.23 1.20
C ALA A 107 4.50 -4.54 1.90
N TYR A 108 5.15 -4.86 3.02
CA TYR A 108 4.84 -6.09 3.76
C TYR A 108 3.45 -6.06 4.39
N THR A 109 3.06 -4.94 5.01
CA THR A 109 1.76 -4.85 5.70
C THR A 109 0.59 -4.83 4.71
N THR A 110 0.71 -4.11 3.59
CA THR A 110 -0.34 -4.11 2.54
C THR A 110 -0.47 -5.49 1.91
N PHE A 111 0.65 -6.15 1.60
CA PHE A 111 0.62 -7.52 1.07
C PHE A 111 -0.01 -8.50 2.07
N ALA A 112 0.48 -8.52 3.32
CA ALA A 112 0.02 -9.46 4.34
C ALA A 112 -1.47 -9.28 4.65
N THR A 113 -1.93 -8.04 4.80
CA THR A 113 -3.34 -7.77 5.10
C THR A 113 -4.25 -8.07 3.92
N THR A 114 -3.80 -7.83 2.68
CA THR A 114 -4.56 -8.17 1.48
C THR A 114 -4.69 -9.68 1.30
N VAL A 115 -3.60 -10.43 1.54
CA VAL A 115 -3.63 -11.90 1.49
C VAL A 115 -4.50 -12.48 2.60
N ALA A 116 -4.38 -11.97 3.83
CA ALA A 116 -5.22 -12.41 4.95
C ALA A 116 -6.71 -12.16 4.68
N ALA A 117 -7.05 -11.00 4.11
CA ALA A 117 -8.40 -10.69 3.68
C ALA A 117 -8.87 -11.61 2.54
N ALA A 118 -8.03 -11.86 1.54
CA ALA A 118 -8.35 -12.78 0.45
C ALA A 118 -8.62 -14.21 0.96
N GLN A 119 -7.81 -14.71 1.89
CA GLN A 119 -8.02 -16.01 2.54
C GLN A 119 -9.36 -16.05 3.29
N ALA A 120 -9.67 -15.01 4.07
CA ALA A 120 -10.96 -14.91 4.74
C ALA A 120 -12.14 -14.89 3.75
N CYS A 121 -11.99 -14.22 2.61
CA CYS A 121 -12.99 -14.20 1.53
C CYS A 121 -13.16 -15.58 0.86
N VAL A 122 -12.07 -16.32 0.63
CA VAL A 122 -12.15 -17.68 0.06
C VAL A 122 -12.90 -18.62 1.01
N ILE A 123 -12.60 -18.56 2.31
CA ILE A 123 -13.32 -19.34 3.33
C ILE A 123 -14.82 -18.99 3.34
N ALA A 124 -15.16 -17.71 3.15
CA ALA A 124 -16.55 -17.25 3.06
C ALA A 124 -17.25 -17.64 1.74
N LEU A 125 -16.49 -17.84 0.66
CA LEU A 125 -16.97 -18.19 -0.68
C LEU A 125 -17.26 -19.69 -0.84
N ASP A 126 -16.36 -20.53 -0.34
CA ASP A 126 -16.48 -21.99 -0.50
C ASP A 126 -17.66 -22.55 0.30
N GLY A 127 -17.99 -21.93 1.44
CA GLY A 127 -19.06 -22.38 2.31
C GLY A 127 -18.71 -23.71 2.99
N ALA A 128 -18.85 -23.76 4.30
CA ALA A 128 -18.63 -25.02 5.03
C ALA A 128 -19.94 -25.80 5.10
N HIS A 129 -20.03 -26.89 4.33
CA HIS A 129 -21.19 -27.80 4.36
C HIS A 129 -21.42 -28.42 5.75
N ALA A 130 -20.34 -28.58 6.54
CA ALA A 130 -20.40 -29.01 7.94
C ALA A 130 -21.00 -27.97 8.91
N LEU A 131 -21.11 -26.70 8.48
CA LEU A 131 -21.64 -25.57 9.26
C LEU A 131 -22.97 -25.01 8.71
N GLN A 132 -23.60 -25.66 7.72
CA GLN A 132 -24.82 -25.17 7.04
C GLN A 132 -24.67 -23.77 6.41
N TRP A 133 -23.45 -23.35 6.06
CA TRP A 133 -23.21 -22.01 5.56
C TRP A 133 -23.45 -21.93 4.05
N THR A 134 -24.45 -21.16 3.61
CA THR A 134 -24.71 -20.88 2.19
C THR A 134 -23.69 -19.89 1.62
N LYS A 135 -23.39 -20.01 0.31
CA LYS A 135 -22.43 -19.11 -0.38
C LYS A 135 -22.85 -17.65 -0.24
N LEU A 136 -22.04 -16.84 0.44
CA LEU A 136 -22.38 -15.45 0.75
C LEU A 136 -22.53 -14.60 -0.53
N CYS A 137 -21.71 -14.85 -1.55
CA CYS A 137 -21.78 -14.10 -2.81
C CYS A 137 -22.98 -14.42 -3.70
N ASN A 138 -23.72 -15.50 -3.43
CA ASN A 138 -24.99 -15.74 -4.13
C ASN A 138 -26.12 -14.85 -3.59
N ILE A 139 -25.99 -14.39 -2.33
CA ILE A 139 -26.97 -13.55 -1.65
C ILE A 139 -26.57 -12.07 -1.76
N TYR A 140 -25.27 -11.76 -1.62
CA TYR A 140 -24.73 -10.38 -1.60
C TYR A 140 -23.70 -10.14 -2.72
N THR A 141 -24.14 -10.24 -3.97
CA THR A 141 -23.29 -10.10 -5.16
C THR A 141 -22.54 -8.76 -5.20
N ARG A 142 -23.22 -7.65 -4.92
CA ARG A 142 -22.63 -6.30 -4.95
C ARG A 142 -21.52 -6.10 -3.91
N PHE A 143 -21.70 -6.64 -2.70
CA PHE A 143 -20.69 -6.58 -1.64
C PHE A 143 -19.45 -7.39 -2.03
N CYS A 144 -19.65 -8.58 -2.59
CA CYS A 144 -18.56 -9.41 -3.06
C CYS A 144 -17.78 -8.79 -4.22
N GLU A 145 -18.46 -8.14 -5.17
CA GLU A 145 -17.80 -7.42 -6.26
C GLU A 145 -16.94 -6.26 -5.74
N GLN A 146 -17.46 -5.49 -4.77
CA GLN A 146 -16.71 -4.40 -4.13
C GLN A 146 -15.49 -4.87 -3.35
N ILE A 147 -15.62 -5.95 -2.57
CA ILE A 147 -14.49 -6.54 -1.83
C ILE A 147 -13.49 -7.19 -2.78
N ALA A 148 -13.93 -7.86 -3.84
CA ALA A 148 -13.02 -8.37 -4.86
C ALA A 148 -12.23 -7.23 -5.53
N GLY A 149 -12.91 -6.13 -5.86
CA GLY A 149 -12.27 -4.92 -6.37
C GLY A 149 -11.25 -4.34 -5.41
N SER A 150 -11.56 -4.28 -4.11
CA SER A 150 -10.60 -3.77 -3.10
C SER A 150 -9.37 -4.68 -2.97
N LEU A 151 -9.53 -6.00 -3.02
CA LEU A 151 -8.41 -6.95 -3.00
C LEU A 151 -7.49 -6.76 -4.21
N VAL A 152 -8.05 -6.60 -5.41
CA VAL A 152 -7.25 -6.35 -6.63
C VAL A 152 -6.46 -5.04 -6.49
N LEU A 153 -7.09 -3.97 -6.01
CA LEU A 153 -6.41 -2.70 -5.78
C LEU A 153 -5.36 -2.79 -4.67
N GLY A 154 -5.61 -3.56 -3.62
CA GLY A 154 -4.65 -3.87 -2.55
C GLY A 154 -3.42 -4.61 -3.06
N ILE A 155 -3.59 -5.60 -3.94
CA ILE A 155 -2.47 -6.33 -4.57
C ILE A 155 -1.66 -5.39 -5.46
N LEU A 156 -2.32 -4.56 -6.28
CA LEU A 156 -1.64 -3.58 -7.13
C LEU A 156 -0.87 -2.54 -6.30
N ALA A 157 -1.45 -2.08 -5.19
CA ALA A 157 -0.77 -1.21 -4.24
C ALA A 157 0.44 -1.91 -3.59
N ALA A 158 0.30 -3.17 -3.16
CA ALA A 158 1.40 -3.96 -2.60
C ALA A 158 2.57 -4.13 -3.61
N ALA A 159 2.25 -4.40 -4.88
CA ALA A 159 3.26 -4.48 -5.93
C ALA A 159 3.97 -3.14 -6.16
N GLY A 160 3.22 -2.04 -6.24
CA GLY A 160 3.79 -0.70 -6.41
C GLY A 160 4.68 -0.27 -5.24
N THR A 161 4.26 -0.56 -4.00
CA THR A 161 5.05 -0.28 -2.80
C THR A 161 6.29 -1.16 -2.68
N ALA A 162 6.25 -2.41 -3.18
CA ALA A 162 7.45 -3.25 -3.30
C ALA A 162 8.47 -2.67 -4.30
N VAL A 163 8.01 -2.12 -5.44
CA VAL A 163 8.88 -1.42 -6.39
C VAL A 163 9.49 -0.17 -5.76
N LEU A 164 8.69 0.65 -5.05
CA LEU A 164 9.18 1.81 -4.30
C LEU A 164 10.24 1.42 -3.27
N SER A 165 10.04 0.31 -2.58
CA SER A 165 11.00 -0.24 -1.63
C SER A 165 12.34 -0.60 -2.28
N ALA A 166 12.32 -1.18 -3.48
CA ALA A 166 13.52 -1.48 -4.26
C ALA A 166 14.23 -0.19 -4.73
N VAL A 167 13.48 0.83 -5.15
CA VAL A 167 14.04 2.16 -5.52
C VAL A 167 14.70 2.82 -4.30
N SER A 168 14.03 2.79 -3.16
CA SER A 168 14.53 3.31 -1.89
C SER A 168 15.84 2.62 -1.47
N ALA A 169 15.90 1.28 -1.62
CA ALA A 169 17.10 0.50 -1.34
C ALA A 169 18.26 0.88 -2.26
N ARG A 170 18.00 1.05 -3.56
CA ARG A 170 19.02 1.54 -4.53
C ARG A 170 19.56 2.90 -4.14
N ASN A 171 18.71 3.80 -3.64
CA ASN A 171 19.13 5.12 -3.20
C ASN A 171 20.04 5.04 -1.95
N VAL A 172 19.71 4.16 -1.00
CA VAL A 172 20.56 3.89 0.17
C VAL A 172 21.92 3.34 -0.25
N VAL A 173 21.97 2.33 -1.13
CA VAL A 173 23.25 1.76 -1.59
C VAL A 173 24.12 2.81 -2.28
N ARG A 174 23.51 3.69 -3.09
CA ARG A 174 24.25 4.77 -3.77
C ARG A 174 24.83 5.83 -2.81
N LEU A 175 24.39 5.91 -1.56
CA LEU A 175 24.96 6.80 -0.54
C LEU A 175 26.29 6.28 0.03
N TYR A 176 26.63 5.00 -0.19
CA TYR A 176 27.88 4.38 0.24
C TYR A 176 28.75 4.03 -0.98
N PRO A 177 29.59 4.95 -1.48
CA PRO A 177 30.54 4.64 -2.54
C PRO A 177 31.56 3.60 -2.05
N ALA A 178 32.02 2.74 -2.95
CA ALA A 178 33.07 1.77 -2.64
C ALA A 178 34.35 2.51 -2.19
N PRO A 179 35.12 1.95 -1.24
CA PRO A 179 36.42 2.50 -0.90
C PRO A 179 37.31 2.56 -2.15
N PRO A 180 38.14 3.61 -2.29
CA PRO A 180 39.05 3.70 -3.43
C PRO A 180 39.98 2.48 -3.44
N PRO A 181 40.36 1.98 -4.63
CA PRO A 181 41.26 0.85 -4.73
C PRO A 181 42.63 1.18 -4.11
N PRO A 182 43.35 0.19 -3.55
CA PRO A 182 44.56 0.42 -2.76
C PRO A 182 45.70 1.12 -3.51
N TYR A 183 45.70 1.09 -4.85
CA TYR A 183 46.71 1.75 -5.67
C TYR A 183 46.47 3.26 -5.91
N ALA A 184 45.33 3.82 -5.48
CA ALA A 184 45.03 5.24 -5.63
C ALA A 184 45.52 6.12 -4.45
N ALA A 185 46.29 5.53 -3.52
CA ALA A 185 46.78 6.18 -2.31
C ALA A 185 48.24 6.66 -2.39
N HIS A 186 48.87 6.63 -3.57
CA HIS A 186 50.23 7.10 -3.80
C HIS A 186 50.27 8.20 -4.86
#